data_AF-A0AAU6G5B8-F1
#
_entry.id   AF-A0AAU6G5B8-F1
#
_cell.length_a   1.000
_cell.length_b   1.000
_cell.length_c   1.000
_cell.angle_alpha   90.00
_cell.angle_beta   90.00
_cell.angle_gamma   90.00
#
_symmetry.space_group_name_H-M   'P 1'
#
loop_
_entity.id
_entity.type
_entity.pdbx_description
1 polymer ?
#
loop_
_entity_poly.entity_id
_entity_poly.type
_entity_poly.pdbx_seq_one_letter_code
_entity_poly.pdbx_strand_id
1 'polypeptide(L)'
;MAGRGRASRAGCSLVLLLGVLAGCGGPPAPDTAAAEVQRVLDRRATAVLDRDEAAYRATEEPSGSVTEFRRLRAVPLAAWAYHLTDLRRSGDRATADAELRYRVEGYDRAPVTVARTLRLVHDDGRWRVASDAPAKKAGQQLWEQGAVTAVRGAHSLVLGVGQSGERLRAYAALADRAVPVVSEAWGTDWAGHVVVLVPKSLEGMAGLLGASASGYRGIAAVTTGEAGGSAKAPADRIIVNPEAYGVLGDLGKQVVLTHETTHVATRAHTTAATPLWLSEGYADWVGYRGSGRTAAQVAPELQRAVLDGHPPAALPADGDFGFTGDAARLARAYEGGWMACRLIADRWGEVRLNDFYRAVGDHGKRAGAVEGALRDVLGTTPEKFTGQWRTYLRTRLG
;
A
#
# COMPACT_ATOMS: atom_id res chain seq x y z
N MET A 1 -8.74 -32.75 72.93
CA MET A 1 -9.26 -33.99 73.57
C MET A 1 -9.80 -34.84 72.42
N ALA A 2 -9.31 -36.06 72.19
CA ALA A 2 -9.81 -37.33 72.75
C ALA A 2 -11.33 -37.56 72.50
N GLY A 3 -11.81 -38.65 71.89
CA GLY A 3 -11.13 -39.75 71.19
C GLY A 3 -11.77 -41.13 71.42
N ARG A 4 -11.77 -41.99 70.37
CA ARG A 4 -12.36 -43.37 70.29
C ARG A 4 -13.90 -43.40 70.15
N GLY A 5 -14.50 -44.37 69.43
CA GLY A 5 -13.93 -45.37 68.51
C GLY A 5 -14.76 -46.67 68.38
N ARG A 6 -14.40 -47.54 67.41
CA ARG A 6 -14.98 -48.88 67.10
C ARG A 6 -16.42 -48.86 66.53
N ALA A 7 -16.88 -49.77 65.65
CA ALA A 7 -16.29 -50.76 64.72
C ALA A 7 -17.42 -51.19 63.72
N SER A 8 -17.49 -52.30 62.96
CA SER A 8 -16.69 -53.53 62.81
C SER A 8 -17.12 -54.33 61.55
N ARG A 9 -16.19 -55.03 60.86
CA ARG A 9 -16.42 -56.10 59.85
C ARG A 9 -17.16 -55.69 58.55
N ALA A 10 -17.20 -56.48 57.46
CA ALA A 10 -16.20 -57.36 56.83
C ALA A 10 -16.68 -57.72 55.39
N GLY A 11 -15.78 -57.91 54.43
CA GLY A 11 -16.12 -58.31 53.06
C GLY A 11 -14.85 -58.56 52.22
N CYS A 12 -14.84 -59.59 51.38
CA CYS A 12 -13.65 -60.06 50.67
C CYS A 12 -13.70 -59.78 49.15
N SER A 13 -12.53 -59.87 48.51
CA SER A 13 -12.32 -59.90 47.05
C SER A 13 -12.57 -58.57 46.32
N LEU A 14 -11.89 -58.26 45.21
CA LEU A 14 -10.99 -59.06 44.38
C LEU A 14 -9.80 -58.20 43.90
N VAL A 15 -8.61 -58.80 43.70
CA VAL A 15 -7.47 -58.11 43.07
C VAL A 15 -7.59 -58.20 41.55
N LEU A 16 -7.55 -57.05 40.88
CA LEU A 16 -7.39 -56.93 39.42
C LEU A 16 -6.48 -55.73 39.11
N LEU A 17 -5.32 -55.98 38.49
CA LEU A 17 -4.41 -54.92 38.07
C LEU A 17 -4.95 -54.24 36.81
N LEU A 18 -5.34 -52.98 36.92
CA LEU A 18 -5.49 -52.10 35.76
C LEU A 18 -4.12 -51.46 35.46
N GLY A 19 -3.45 -52.00 34.45
CA GLY A 19 -2.17 -51.45 33.96
C GLY A 19 -2.35 -50.06 33.35
N VAL A 20 -1.52 -49.11 33.76
CA VAL A 20 -1.55 -47.74 33.25
C VAL A 20 -0.95 -47.70 31.84
N LEU A 21 -1.81 -47.81 30.82
CA LEU A 21 -1.47 -47.42 29.45
C LEU A 21 -1.69 -45.91 29.27
N ALA A 22 -0.80 -45.13 29.88
CA ALA A 22 -0.64 -43.72 29.55
C ALA A 22 -0.09 -43.62 28.12
N GLY A 23 -0.98 -43.50 27.14
CA GLY A 23 -0.62 -43.34 25.73
C GLY A 23 0.27 -42.11 25.55
N CYS A 24 1.54 -42.33 25.21
CA CYS A 24 2.52 -41.28 25.01
C CYS A 24 2.23 -40.50 23.72
N GLY A 25 1.27 -39.58 23.79
CA GLY A 25 1.06 -38.54 22.80
C GLY A 25 2.25 -37.57 22.79
N GLY A 26 3.34 -38.00 22.17
CA GLY A 26 4.45 -37.11 21.83
C GLY A 26 3.98 -35.95 20.95
N PRO A 27 4.73 -34.83 20.89
CA PRO A 27 4.42 -33.76 19.97
C PRO A 27 4.33 -34.31 18.53
N PRO A 28 3.42 -33.80 17.69
CA PRO A 28 3.29 -34.29 16.32
C PRO A 28 4.64 -34.18 15.61
N ALA A 29 5.02 -35.23 14.88
CA ALA A 29 6.25 -35.23 14.11
C ALA A 29 6.25 -34.01 13.17
N PRO A 30 7.37 -33.26 13.08
CA PRO A 30 7.43 -32.07 12.23
C PRO A 30 7.12 -32.47 10.78
N ASP A 31 6.20 -31.76 10.12
CA ASP A 31 5.82 -32.08 8.74
C ASP A 31 7.04 -31.90 7.82
N THR A 32 7.64 -33.03 7.44
CA THR A 32 8.84 -33.04 6.61
C THR A 32 8.55 -32.44 5.24
N ALA A 33 7.33 -32.59 4.72
CA ALA A 33 6.96 -32.01 3.43
C ALA A 33 6.84 -30.48 3.50
N ALA A 34 6.28 -29.90 4.56
CA ALA A 34 6.35 -28.45 4.77
C ALA A 34 7.80 -27.95 4.85
N ALA A 35 8.66 -28.67 5.57
CA ALA A 35 10.10 -28.34 5.66
C ALA A 35 10.86 -28.57 4.34
N GLU A 36 10.46 -29.52 3.49
CA GLU A 36 10.99 -29.75 2.14
C GLU A 36 10.55 -28.64 1.17
N VAL A 37 9.27 -28.30 1.19
CA VAL A 37 8.67 -27.25 0.35
C VAL A 37 9.29 -25.89 0.68
N GLN A 38 9.38 -25.51 1.96
CA GLN A 38 10.08 -24.28 2.35
C GLN A 38 11.52 -24.25 1.81
N ARG A 39 12.29 -25.35 1.95
CA ARG A 39 13.64 -25.46 1.37
C ARG A 39 13.69 -25.31 -0.16
N VAL A 40 12.64 -25.68 -0.90
CA VAL A 40 12.56 -25.41 -2.35
C VAL A 40 12.36 -23.91 -2.61
N LEU A 41 11.49 -23.26 -1.84
CA LEU A 41 11.24 -21.83 -1.96
C LEU A 41 12.45 -20.98 -1.52
N ASP A 42 13.19 -21.43 -0.51
CA ASP A 42 14.46 -20.81 -0.07
C ASP A 42 15.48 -20.82 -1.22
N ARG A 43 15.68 -21.98 -1.87
CA ARG A 43 16.58 -22.08 -3.04
C ARG A 43 16.11 -21.22 -4.22
N ARG A 44 14.79 -21.12 -4.43
CA ARG A 44 14.19 -20.26 -5.46
C ARG A 44 14.47 -18.78 -5.17
N ALA A 45 14.34 -18.37 -3.92
CA ALA A 45 14.64 -17.02 -3.44
C ALA A 45 16.12 -16.67 -3.58
N THR A 46 17.02 -17.55 -3.16
CA THR A 46 18.47 -17.40 -3.35
C THR A 46 18.81 -17.22 -4.84
N ALA A 47 18.27 -18.10 -5.71
CA ALA A 47 18.51 -18.03 -7.15
C ALA A 47 18.02 -16.72 -7.80
N VAL A 48 16.89 -16.16 -7.32
CA VAL A 48 16.39 -14.83 -7.76
C VAL A 48 17.37 -13.71 -7.38
N LEU A 49 17.92 -13.73 -6.17
CA LEU A 49 18.86 -12.73 -5.68
C LEU A 49 20.23 -12.82 -6.37
N ASP A 50 20.78 -14.02 -6.46
CA ASP A 50 22.07 -14.31 -7.13
C ASP A 50 21.98 -14.19 -8.66
N ARG A 51 20.76 -14.06 -9.21
CA ARG A 51 20.45 -14.01 -10.65
C ARG A 51 20.90 -15.27 -11.41
N ASP A 52 20.95 -16.40 -10.71
CA ASP A 52 21.24 -17.74 -11.25
C ASP A 52 19.98 -18.39 -11.85
N GLU A 53 19.95 -18.44 -13.18
CA GLU A 53 18.85 -19.03 -13.95
C GLU A 53 18.83 -20.56 -13.89
N ALA A 54 19.99 -21.20 -13.67
CA ALA A 54 20.12 -22.65 -13.56
C ALA A 54 19.65 -23.15 -12.19
N ALA A 55 20.04 -22.47 -11.10
CA ALA A 55 19.50 -22.74 -9.78
C ALA A 55 17.99 -22.49 -9.71
N TYR A 56 17.48 -21.42 -10.34
CA TYR A 56 16.03 -21.19 -10.43
C TYR A 56 15.34 -22.33 -11.20
N ARG A 57 15.87 -22.70 -12.38
CA ARG A 57 15.37 -23.82 -13.19
C ARG A 57 15.38 -25.15 -12.44
N ALA A 58 16.33 -25.37 -11.53
CA ALA A 58 16.38 -26.56 -10.70
C ALA A 58 15.23 -26.65 -9.68
N THR A 59 14.57 -25.53 -9.34
CA THR A 59 13.36 -25.51 -8.48
C THR A 59 12.05 -25.75 -9.23
N GLU A 60 12.02 -25.55 -10.55
CA GLU A 60 10.84 -25.76 -11.40
C GLU A 60 10.57 -27.26 -11.66
N GLU A 61 9.34 -27.59 -12.04
CA GLU A 61 8.99 -28.88 -12.66
C GLU A 61 9.68 -29.05 -14.04
N PRO A 62 9.78 -30.26 -14.62
CA PRO A 62 10.40 -30.45 -15.95
C PRO A 62 9.73 -29.63 -17.08
N SER A 63 8.41 -29.44 -17.02
CA SER A 63 7.62 -28.57 -17.92
C SER A 63 7.64 -27.07 -17.57
N GLY A 64 8.25 -26.68 -16.45
CA GLY A 64 8.25 -25.32 -15.92
C GLY A 64 9.00 -24.27 -16.76
N SER A 65 8.94 -23.01 -16.35
CA SER A 65 9.31 -21.86 -17.18
C SER A 65 10.06 -20.78 -16.40
N VAL A 66 11.31 -20.53 -16.80
CA VAL A 66 12.15 -19.42 -16.29
C VAL A 66 11.71 -18.03 -16.79
N THR A 67 10.52 -17.92 -17.38
CA THR A 67 10.04 -16.67 -18.00
C THR A 67 9.83 -15.56 -16.96
N GLU A 68 9.23 -15.87 -15.80
CA GLU A 68 9.04 -14.87 -14.74
C GLU A 68 10.38 -14.35 -14.21
N PHE A 69 11.30 -15.26 -13.91
CA PHE A 69 12.68 -14.96 -13.52
C PHE A 69 13.40 -14.05 -14.54
N ARG A 70 13.29 -14.34 -15.84
CA ARG A 70 13.85 -13.46 -16.89
C ARG A 70 13.18 -12.09 -16.93
N ARG A 71 11.87 -12.00 -16.67
CA ARG A 71 11.11 -10.73 -16.68
C ARG A 71 11.47 -9.81 -15.52
N LEU A 72 11.82 -10.35 -14.35
CA LEU A 72 12.19 -9.57 -13.16
C LEU A 72 13.69 -9.17 -13.10
N ARG A 73 14.55 -9.69 -13.99
CA ARG A 73 16.02 -9.43 -13.98
C ARG A 73 16.43 -7.94 -13.90
N ALA A 74 15.60 -7.02 -14.39
CA ALA A 74 15.88 -5.57 -14.35
C ALA A 74 15.55 -4.90 -13.00
N VAL A 75 14.81 -5.57 -12.11
CA VAL A 75 14.49 -5.05 -10.78
C VAL A 75 15.74 -5.15 -9.89
N PRO A 76 16.19 -4.06 -9.25
CA PRO A 76 17.28 -4.12 -8.29
C PRO A 76 16.71 -4.61 -6.95
N LEU A 77 16.90 -5.89 -6.64
CA LEU A 77 16.37 -6.54 -5.43
C LEU A 77 17.43 -6.63 -4.33
N ALA A 78 17.10 -6.15 -3.13
CA ALA A 78 17.93 -6.26 -1.90
C ALA A 78 17.33 -7.21 -0.85
N ALA A 79 16.18 -7.82 -1.13
CA ALA A 79 15.66 -9.00 -0.44
C ALA A 79 14.60 -9.68 -1.30
N TRP A 80 14.54 -11.00 -1.20
CA TRP A 80 13.46 -11.84 -1.72
C TRP A 80 13.41 -13.07 -0.81
N ALA A 81 12.22 -13.42 -0.31
CA ALA A 81 12.01 -14.58 0.54
C ALA A 81 10.55 -15.04 0.43
N TYR A 82 10.33 -16.34 0.55
CA TYR A 82 8.98 -16.90 0.73
C TYR A 82 8.84 -17.40 2.17
N HIS A 83 7.66 -17.25 2.76
CA HIS A 83 7.28 -17.87 4.01
C HIS A 83 6.04 -18.74 3.78
N LEU A 84 6.19 -20.06 3.85
CA LEU A 84 5.10 -21.03 3.76
C LEU A 84 4.13 -20.85 4.93
N THR A 85 2.84 -20.64 4.64
CA THR A 85 1.79 -20.43 5.66
C THR A 85 0.77 -21.56 5.74
N ASP A 86 0.53 -22.30 4.65
CA ASP A 86 -0.29 -23.53 4.62
C ASP A 86 0.20 -24.48 3.51
N LEU A 87 0.06 -25.79 3.71
CA LEU A 87 0.42 -26.83 2.73
C LEU A 87 -0.63 -27.94 2.69
N ARG A 88 -1.35 -28.05 1.58
CA ARG A 88 -2.36 -29.11 1.37
C ARG A 88 -1.86 -30.09 0.33
N ARG A 89 -1.64 -31.35 0.73
CA ARG A 89 -1.07 -32.43 -0.10
C ARG A 89 -2.17 -33.33 -0.68
N SER A 90 -1.93 -33.88 -1.86
CA SER A 90 -2.79 -34.86 -2.53
C SER A 90 -1.94 -35.77 -3.42
N GLY A 91 -1.49 -36.90 -2.88
CA GLY A 91 -0.47 -37.75 -3.50
C GLY A 91 0.82 -36.97 -3.79
N ASP A 92 1.37 -37.14 -4.99
CA ASP A 92 2.56 -36.44 -5.49
C ASP A 92 2.31 -34.98 -5.92
N ARG A 93 1.27 -34.34 -5.39
CA ARG A 93 0.94 -32.92 -5.63
C ARG A 93 0.66 -32.20 -4.32
N ALA A 94 0.91 -30.89 -4.32
CA ALA A 94 0.52 -30.03 -3.21
C ALA A 94 0.13 -28.62 -3.67
N THR A 95 -0.73 -27.97 -2.89
CA THR A 95 -1.09 -26.56 -3.01
C THR A 95 -0.66 -25.83 -1.74
N ALA A 96 0.43 -25.07 -1.85
CA ALA A 96 0.96 -24.24 -0.79
C ALA A 96 0.38 -22.83 -0.86
N ASP A 97 0.04 -22.22 0.28
CA ASP A 97 -0.04 -20.76 0.38
C ASP A 97 1.22 -20.25 1.08
N ALA A 98 1.71 -19.10 0.61
CA ALA A 98 2.91 -18.48 1.13
C ALA A 98 2.85 -16.96 1.04
N GLU A 99 3.56 -16.26 1.93
CA GLU A 99 3.89 -14.85 1.73
C GLU A 99 5.20 -14.74 0.93
N LEU A 100 5.15 -14.08 -0.23
CA LEU A 100 6.34 -13.55 -0.87
C LEU A 100 6.66 -12.18 -0.26
N ARG A 101 7.87 -12.04 0.28
CA ARG A 101 8.40 -10.80 0.84
C ARG A 101 9.61 -10.34 0.03
N TYR A 102 9.61 -9.11 -0.47
CA TYR A 102 10.75 -8.57 -1.25
C TYR A 102 11.06 -7.10 -0.93
N ARG A 103 12.28 -6.67 -1.23
CA ARG A 103 12.72 -5.26 -1.15
C ARG A 103 13.46 -4.85 -2.40
N VAL A 104 13.16 -3.65 -2.89
CA VAL A 104 13.91 -2.94 -3.93
C VAL A 104 15.09 -2.19 -3.30
N GLU A 105 16.27 -2.41 -3.84
CA GLU A 105 17.55 -1.90 -3.35
C GLU A 105 17.63 -0.36 -3.33
N GLY A 106 17.91 0.18 -2.15
CA GLY A 106 17.99 1.62 -1.89
C GLY A 106 16.64 2.29 -1.63
N TYR A 107 15.51 1.69 -2.05
CA TYR A 107 14.19 2.31 -1.91
C TYR A 107 13.42 1.83 -0.67
N ASP A 108 13.38 0.52 -0.44
CA ASP A 108 12.48 -0.10 0.54
C ASP A 108 13.09 -0.25 1.93
N ARG A 109 12.57 0.48 2.92
CA ARG A 109 12.96 0.33 4.34
C ARG A 109 12.39 -0.95 4.98
N ALA A 110 11.17 -1.34 4.59
CA ALA A 110 10.51 -2.61 4.98
C ALA A 110 10.14 -3.40 3.71
N PRO A 111 9.87 -4.71 3.77
CA PRO A 111 9.48 -5.47 2.58
C PRO A 111 8.07 -5.13 2.08
N VAL A 112 7.88 -5.21 0.76
CA VAL A 112 6.57 -5.53 0.18
C VAL A 112 6.25 -6.98 0.56
N THR A 113 5.04 -7.22 1.07
CA THR A 113 4.55 -8.56 1.41
C THR A 113 3.30 -8.85 0.59
N VAL A 114 3.29 -9.92 -0.20
CA VAL A 114 2.14 -10.34 -1.03
C VAL A 114 1.85 -11.83 -0.90
N ALA A 115 0.58 -12.17 -0.79
CA ALA A 115 0.14 -13.56 -0.68
C ALA A 115 0.22 -14.26 -2.05
N ARG A 116 0.78 -15.47 -2.06
CA ARG A 116 0.97 -16.35 -3.22
C ARG A 116 0.29 -17.69 -2.95
N THR A 117 -0.23 -18.31 -4.01
CA THR A 117 -0.68 -19.70 -3.98
C THR A 117 0.14 -20.48 -5.00
N LEU A 118 0.99 -21.39 -4.53
CA LEU A 118 1.88 -22.19 -5.36
C LEU A 118 1.32 -23.60 -5.53
N ARG A 119 1.45 -24.15 -6.74
CA ARG A 119 1.24 -25.59 -7.00
C ARG A 119 2.60 -26.26 -7.11
N LEU A 120 2.73 -27.43 -6.49
CA LEU A 120 3.95 -28.22 -6.49
C LEU A 120 3.67 -29.66 -6.91
N VAL A 121 4.68 -30.28 -7.51
CA VAL A 121 4.74 -31.71 -7.82
C VAL A 121 5.90 -32.35 -7.06
N HIS A 122 5.75 -33.63 -6.74
CA HIS A 122 6.77 -34.46 -6.14
C HIS A 122 7.26 -35.48 -7.18
N ASP A 123 8.56 -35.48 -7.46
CA ASP A 123 9.18 -36.12 -8.63
C ASP A 123 10.62 -36.52 -8.26
N ASP A 124 11.06 -37.76 -8.50
CA ASP A 124 12.32 -38.34 -7.97
C ASP A 124 12.59 -38.03 -6.47
N GLY A 125 11.58 -38.09 -5.60
CA GLY A 125 11.78 -37.89 -4.14
C GLY A 125 12.10 -36.46 -3.71
N ARG A 126 11.74 -35.46 -4.54
CA ARG A 126 11.95 -34.02 -4.29
C ARG A 126 10.71 -33.23 -4.73
N TRP A 127 10.40 -32.16 -4.00
CA TRP A 127 9.38 -31.20 -4.43
C TRP A 127 9.92 -30.24 -5.48
N ARG A 128 9.08 -29.89 -6.45
CA ARG A 128 9.33 -28.91 -7.51
C ARG A 128 8.13 -27.97 -7.68
N VAL A 129 8.36 -26.72 -8.04
CA VAL A 129 7.30 -25.73 -8.31
C VAL A 129 6.73 -25.96 -9.70
N ALA A 130 5.43 -26.21 -9.78
CA ALA A 130 4.66 -26.33 -11.01
C ALA A 130 4.06 -24.98 -11.46
N SER A 131 3.72 -24.12 -10.50
CA SER A 131 3.39 -22.72 -10.76
C SER A 131 3.45 -21.89 -9.49
N ASP A 132 3.96 -20.67 -9.59
CA ASP A 132 3.76 -19.59 -8.63
C ASP A 132 2.67 -18.64 -9.19
N ALA A 133 1.77 -18.14 -8.36
CA ALA A 133 0.68 -17.24 -8.75
C ALA A 133 0.21 -16.37 -7.56
N PRO A 134 -0.41 -15.20 -7.79
CA PRO A 134 -1.04 -14.42 -6.72
C PRO A 134 -2.14 -15.22 -6.03
N ALA A 135 -2.24 -15.13 -4.71
CA ALA A 135 -3.36 -15.71 -3.97
C ALA A 135 -4.69 -15.03 -4.34
N LYS A 136 -5.81 -15.65 -3.99
CA LYS A 136 -7.16 -15.09 -4.26
C LYS A 136 -7.32 -13.71 -3.59
N LYS A 137 -7.59 -12.67 -4.40
CA LYS A 137 -7.62 -11.23 -4.04
C LYS A 137 -6.25 -10.54 -3.86
N ALA A 138 -5.13 -11.21 -4.08
CA ALA A 138 -3.83 -10.55 -4.12
C ALA A 138 -3.60 -9.87 -5.47
N GLY A 139 -2.89 -8.73 -5.47
CA GLY A 139 -2.43 -8.07 -6.69
C GLY A 139 -1.30 -8.83 -7.39
N GLN A 140 -1.31 -8.83 -8.71
CA GLN A 140 -0.16 -9.24 -9.52
C GLN A 140 1.04 -8.34 -9.26
N GLN A 141 2.24 -8.87 -9.44
CA GLN A 141 3.46 -8.08 -9.47
C GLN A 141 3.79 -7.67 -10.91
N LEU A 142 4.52 -6.57 -11.09
CA LEU A 142 4.73 -5.97 -12.41
C LEU A 142 5.38 -6.95 -13.41
N TRP A 143 6.33 -7.78 -12.96
CA TRP A 143 6.99 -8.79 -13.79
C TRP A 143 6.08 -9.96 -14.22
N GLU A 144 4.95 -10.17 -13.56
CA GLU A 144 3.95 -11.16 -14.00
C GLU A 144 3.22 -10.67 -15.26
N GLN A 145 3.15 -9.36 -15.47
CA GLN A 145 2.52 -8.74 -16.65
C GLN A 145 3.42 -8.73 -17.89
N GLY A 146 4.75 -8.77 -17.73
CA GLY A 146 5.70 -8.76 -18.83
C GLY A 146 7.13 -8.46 -18.39
N ALA A 147 8.06 -8.34 -19.35
CA ALA A 147 9.46 -8.02 -19.04
C ALA A 147 9.59 -6.59 -18.52
N VAL A 148 10.16 -6.43 -17.33
CA VAL A 148 10.34 -5.13 -16.68
C VAL A 148 11.52 -4.40 -17.33
N THR A 149 11.31 -3.14 -17.68
CA THR A 149 12.37 -2.17 -17.96
C THR A 149 12.51 -1.25 -16.75
N ALA A 150 13.73 -1.04 -16.29
CA ALA A 150 14.02 -0.15 -15.16
C ALA A 150 14.73 1.13 -15.64
N VAL A 151 14.33 2.28 -15.10
CA VAL A 151 15.00 3.57 -15.25
C VAL A 151 15.20 4.16 -13.87
N ARG A 152 16.46 4.46 -13.52
CA ARG A 152 16.82 5.14 -12.26
C ARG A 152 16.98 6.64 -12.53
N GLY A 153 16.28 7.47 -11.77
CA GLY A 153 16.47 8.92 -11.70
C GLY A 153 17.32 9.33 -10.50
N ALA A 154 17.37 10.63 -10.20
CA ALA A 154 18.05 11.16 -9.02
C ALA A 154 17.34 10.80 -7.70
N HIS A 155 16.00 10.81 -7.71
CA HIS A 155 15.15 10.48 -6.56
C HIS A 155 14.14 9.37 -6.86
N SER A 156 14.23 8.73 -8.02
CA SER A 156 13.19 7.81 -8.50
C SER A 156 13.75 6.49 -9.04
N LEU A 157 12.93 5.44 -8.93
CA LEU A 157 13.06 4.24 -9.77
C LEU A 157 11.73 4.02 -10.48
N VAL A 158 11.76 4.13 -11.80
CA VAL A 158 10.61 3.82 -12.66
C VAL A 158 10.77 2.41 -13.21
N LEU A 159 9.83 1.53 -12.87
CA LEU A 159 9.74 0.18 -13.40
C LEU A 159 8.54 0.12 -14.34
N GLY A 160 8.74 -0.29 -15.60
CA GLY A 160 7.68 -0.32 -16.61
C GLY A 160 7.61 -1.61 -17.42
N VAL A 161 6.41 -1.93 -17.91
CA VAL A 161 6.16 -3.11 -18.76
C VAL A 161 5.44 -2.70 -20.03
N GLY A 162 5.99 -3.06 -21.18
CA GLY A 162 5.43 -2.70 -22.49
C GLY A 162 5.54 -1.20 -22.84
N GLN A 163 6.37 -0.46 -22.11
CA GLN A 163 6.60 0.98 -22.27
C GLN A 163 7.96 1.26 -22.93
N SER A 164 8.09 2.38 -23.65
CA SER A 164 9.39 2.82 -24.19
C SER A 164 10.28 3.36 -23.07
N GLY A 165 11.59 3.12 -23.16
CA GLY A 165 12.57 3.66 -22.20
C GLY A 165 12.60 5.20 -22.15
N GLU A 166 12.16 5.86 -23.23
CA GLU A 166 11.92 7.31 -23.26
C GLU A 166 10.76 7.73 -22.37
N ARG A 167 9.61 7.05 -22.47
CA ARG A 167 8.45 7.33 -21.61
C ARG A 167 8.77 7.07 -20.14
N LEU A 168 9.56 6.05 -19.82
CA LEU A 168 10.02 5.79 -18.45
C LEU A 168 10.99 6.87 -17.94
N ARG A 169 11.86 7.43 -18.79
CA ARG A 169 12.68 8.62 -18.45
C ARG A 169 11.83 9.87 -18.22
N ALA A 170 10.74 10.06 -18.97
CA ALA A 170 9.81 11.17 -18.74
C ALA A 170 9.19 11.09 -17.32
N TYR A 171 8.72 9.89 -16.91
CA TYR A 171 8.24 9.66 -15.55
C TYR A 171 9.33 9.88 -14.48
N ALA A 172 10.58 9.45 -14.72
CA ALA A 172 11.68 9.70 -13.80
C ALA A 172 11.92 11.21 -13.62
N ALA A 173 11.97 11.98 -14.71
CA ALA A 173 12.14 13.43 -14.66
C ALA A 173 10.97 14.18 -14.00
N LEU A 174 9.75 13.64 -14.04
CA LEU A 174 8.60 14.17 -13.28
C LEU A 174 8.75 13.89 -11.77
N ALA A 175 9.19 12.68 -11.40
CA ALA A 175 9.38 12.27 -10.01
C ALA A 175 10.58 12.96 -9.34
N ASP A 176 11.69 13.10 -10.07
CA ASP A 176 12.90 13.79 -9.61
C ASP A 176 12.68 15.29 -9.35
N ARG A 177 11.62 15.88 -9.95
CA ARG A 177 11.14 17.24 -9.61
C ARG A 177 10.09 17.27 -8.50
N ALA A 178 9.29 16.22 -8.35
CA ALA A 178 8.30 16.11 -7.28
C ALA A 178 8.97 15.99 -5.90
N VAL A 179 9.98 15.12 -5.77
CA VAL A 179 10.60 14.80 -4.47
C VAL A 179 11.19 16.03 -3.75
N PRO A 180 11.91 16.97 -4.40
CA PRO A 180 12.34 18.21 -3.77
C PRO A 180 11.18 19.10 -3.29
N VAL A 181 10.13 19.26 -4.11
CA VAL A 181 8.94 20.09 -3.77
C VAL A 181 8.20 19.53 -2.56
N VAL A 182 8.05 18.20 -2.49
CA VAL A 182 7.46 17.51 -1.33
C VAL A 182 8.36 17.63 -0.09
N SER A 183 9.68 17.52 -0.26
CA SER A 183 10.64 17.65 0.86
C SER A 183 10.69 19.07 1.44
N GLU A 184 10.54 20.09 0.59
CA GLU A 184 10.40 21.49 1.01
C GLU A 184 9.09 21.72 1.78
N ALA A 185 7.99 21.15 1.29
CA ALA A 185 6.67 21.35 1.87
C ALA A 185 6.46 20.59 3.20
N TRP A 186 6.93 19.34 3.31
CA TRP A 186 6.67 18.44 4.45
C TRP A 186 7.84 18.34 5.46
N GLY A 187 9.06 18.56 4.98
CA GLY A 187 10.32 18.21 5.66
C GLY A 187 10.96 16.93 5.09
N THR A 188 12.14 16.60 5.60
CA THR A 188 13.01 15.52 5.06
C THR A 188 12.96 14.20 5.84
N ASP A 189 12.16 14.07 6.90
CA ASP A 189 12.04 12.83 7.69
C ASP A 189 11.08 11.83 7.03
N TRP A 190 11.44 11.39 5.83
CA TRP A 190 10.76 10.34 5.08
C TRP A 190 11.79 9.61 4.20
N ALA A 191 11.37 8.97 3.11
CA ALA A 191 12.25 8.22 2.23
C ALA A 191 13.25 9.11 1.46
N GLY A 192 12.82 10.25 0.94
CA GLY A 192 13.62 11.11 0.04
C GLY A 192 13.75 10.56 -1.40
N HIS A 193 12.96 9.53 -1.72
CA HIS A 193 12.90 8.86 -3.02
C HIS A 193 11.59 8.08 -3.20
N VAL A 194 11.25 7.71 -4.45
CA VAL A 194 10.00 6.99 -4.79
C VAL A 194 10.22 5.86 -5.80
N VAL A 195 9.34 4.85 -5.76
CA VAL A 195 9.24 3.79 -6.80
C VAL A 195 7.94 3.99 -7.58
N VAL A 196 8.07 4.17 -8.90
CA VAL A 196 6.96 4.37 -9.83
C VAL A 196 6.77 3.12 -10.69
N LEU A 197 5.56 2.56 -10.71
CA LEU A 197 5.20 1.42 -11.55
C LEU A 197 4.37 1.91 -12.75
N VAL A 198 4.81 1.56 -13.96
CA VAL A 198 4.17 1.93 -15.22
C VAL A 198 3.74 0.65 -15.97
N PRO A 199 2.55 0.10 -15.65
CA PRO A 199 1.99 -1.05 -16.37
C PRO A 199 1.72 -0.72 -17.85
N LYS A 200 1.26 -1.70 -18.63
CA LYS A 200 0.97 -1.49 -20.07
C LYS A 200 -0.34 -0.69 -20.31
N SER A 201 -1.37 -0.93 -19.49
CA SER A 201 -2.72 -0.35 -19.61
C SER A 201 -3.40 -0.22 -18.24
N LEU A 202 -4.62 0.34 -18.22
CA LEU A 202 -5.51 0.38 -17.07
C LEU A 202 -5.81 -1.00 -16.47
N GLU A 203 -5.94 -2.06 -17.28
CA GLU A 203 -6.09 -3.44 -16.78
C GLU A 203 -4.83 -3.90 -16.04
N GLY A 204 -3.65 -3.48 -16.51
CA GLY A 204 -2.39 -3.73 -15.80
C GLY A 204 -2.33 -3.01 -14.46
N MET A 205 -2.75 -1.75 -14.39
CA MET A 205 -2.89 -1.02 -13.11
C MET A 205 -3.85 -1.73 -12.15
N ALA A 206 -5.04 -2.12 -12.63
CA ALA A 206 -6.03 -2.84 -11.85
C ALA A 206 -5.51 -4.21 -11.36
N GLY A 207 -4.74 -4.90 -12.19
CA GLY A 207 -4.06 -6.15 -11.85
C GLY A 207 -3.03 -5.99 -10.74
N LEU A 208 -2.25 -4.90 -10.73
CA LEU A 208 -1.33 -4.58 -9.63
C LEU A 208 -2.08 -4.29 -8.32
N LEU A 209 -3.23 -3.63 -8.41
CA LEU A 209 -4.07 -3.23 -7.28
C LEU A 209 -5.00 -4.35 -6.76
N GLY A 210 -5.04 -5.51 -7.43
CA GLY A 210 -5.91 -6.64 -7.05
C GLY A 210 -7.41 -6.37 -7.24
N ALA A 211 -7.76 -5.39 -8.08
CA ALA A 211 -9.09 -4.79 -8.17
C ALA A 211 -9.58 -4.67 -9.63
N SER A 212 -10.77 -4.11 -9.86
CA SER A 212 -11.36 -3.98 -11.21
C SER A 212 -11.00 -2.66 -11.91
N ALA A 213 -10.66 -2.73 -13.19
CA ALA A 213 -10.33 -1.58 -14.05
C ALA A 213 -11.40 -0.47 -14.05
N SER A 214 -12.66 -0.82 -13.86
CA SER A 214 -13.78 0.12 -13.70
C SER A 214 -13.60 1.12 -12.55
N GLY A 215 -12.92 0.73 -11.46
CA GLY A 215 -12.71 1.58 -10.28
C GLY A 215 -11.63 2.64 -10.45
N TYR A 216 -10.77 2.50 -11.46
CA TYR A 216 -9.61 3.39 -11.70
C TYR A 216 -9.68 4.13 -13.05
N ARG A 217 -10.83 4.05 -13.74
CA ARG A 217 -11.05 4.78 -14.99
C ARG A 217 -11.07 6.30 -14.71
N GLY A 218 -10.15 7.03 -15.36
CA GLY A 218 -9.97 8.46 -15.17
C GLY A 218 -9.02 8.83 -14.02
N ILE A 219 -8.70 7.89 -13.13
CA ILE A 219 -7.66 8.08 -12.12
C ILE A 219 -6.29 7.98 -12.81
N ALA A 220 -5.44 8.99 -12.63
CA ALA A 220 -4.19 9.13 -13.38
C ALA A 220 -2.99 8.39 -12.74
N ALA A 221 -2.99 8.27 -11.41
CA ALA A 221 -2.08 7.42 -10.64
C ALA A 221 -2.74 7.04 -9.30
N VAL A 222 -2.14 6.09 -8.55
CA VAL A 222 -2.50 5.76 -7.16
C VAL A 222 -1.26 5.33 -6.39
N THR A 223 -1.07 5.87 -5.18
CA THR A 223 -0.06 5.40 -4.23
C THR A 223 -0.57 4.20 -3.44
N THR A 224 0.05 3.05 -3.62
CA THR A 224 -0.37 1.82 -2.92
C THR A 224 -0.09 1.90 -1.43
N GLY A 225 -1.08 1.47 -0.64
CA GLY A 225 -0.91 1.19 0.78
C GLY A 225 -1.98 1.85 1.66
N GLU A 226 -2.56 2.97 1.23
CA GLU A 226 -3.71 3.60 1.91
C GLU A 226 -4.90 2.65 2.09
N ALA A 227 -5.09 1.72 1.15
CA ALA A 227 -6.16 0.71 1.15
C ALA A 227 -6.07 -0.35 2.27
N GLY A 228 -5.13 -0.22 3.21
CA GLY A 228 -5.09 -0.97 4.47
C GLY A 228 -3.92 -1.95 4.60
N GLY A 229 -2.99 -1.63 5.51
CA GLY A 229 -1.89 -2.51 5.91
C GLY A 229 -1.11 -1.93 7.09
N SER A 230 -0.92 -2.71 8.16
CA SER A 230 -0.51 -2.22 9.49
C SER A 230 1.00 -1.96 9.68
N ALA A 231 1.73 -1.65 8.61
CA ALA A 231 3.17 -1.35 8.67
C ALA A 231 3.42 0.15 8.92
N LYS A 232 4.22 0.50 9.93
CA LYS A 232 4.63 1.90 10.22
C LYS A 232 5.53 2.54 9.15
N ALA A 233 6.03 1.76 8.19
CA ALA A 233 6.76 2.24 7.01
C ALA A 233 6.63 1.17 5.91
N PRO A 234 5.59 1.19 5.08
CA PRO A 234 5.44 0.23 3.99
C PRO A 234 6.33 0.57 2.79
N ALA A 235 6.54 -0.42 1.92
CA ALA A 235 7.24 -0.24 0.64
C ALA A 235 6.26 0.26 -0.43
N ASP A 236 5.85 1.52 -0.30
CA ASP A 236 4.84 2.14 -1.16
C ASP A 236 5.28 2.23 -2.63
N ARG A 237 4.30 2.27 -3.54
CA ARG A 237 4.46 2.30 -4.99
C ARG A 237 3.49 3.30 -5.59
N ILE A 238 3.99 4.23 -6.40
CA ILE A 238 3.16 5.11 -7.21
C ILE A 238 2.82 4.36 -8.50
N ILE A 239 1.58 3.90 -8.67
CA ILE A 239 1.15 3.17 -9.87
C ILE A 239 0.47 4.13 -10.83
N VAL A 240 1.01 4.30 -12.03
CA VAL A 240 0.48 5.21 -13.04
C VAL A 240 -0.52 4.51 -13.97
N ASN A 241 -1.63 5.18 -14.27
CA ASN A 241 -2.53 4.82 -15.37
C ASN A 241 -1.97 5.35 -16.70
N PRO A 242 -1.48 4.51 -17.64
CA PRO A 242 -0.83 5.00 -18.85
C PRO A 242 -1.77 5.76 -19.80
N GLU A 243 -3.08 5.54 -19.68
CA GLU A 243 -4.12 6.14 -20.53
C GLU A 243 -4.56 7.50 -19.97
N ALA A 244 -5.04 7.52 -18.71
CA ALA A 244 -5.48 8.76 -18.07
C ALA A 244 -4.33 9.76 -17.88
N TYR A 245 -3.12 9.29 -17.57
CA TYR A 245 -1.93 10.16 -17.51
C TYR A 245 -1.47 10.65 -18.90
N GLY A 246 -1.88 9.96 -19.98
CA GLY A 246 -1.57 10.34 -21.36
C GLY A 246 -2.32 11.58 -21.84
N VAL A 247 -3.55 11.80 -21.36
CA VAL A 247 -4.37 12.96 -21.75
C VAL A 247 -4.10 14.23 -20.94
N LEU A 248 -3.28 14.16 -19.88
CA LEU A 248 -2.91 15.32 -19.07
C LEU A 248 -1.90 16.23 -19.80
N GLY A 249 -2.10 17.54 -19.76
CA GLY A 249 -1.05 18.52 -20.05
C GLY A 249 0.07 18.47 -19.00
N ASP A 250 1.26 18.99 -19.31
CA ASP A 250 2.46 18.73 -18.50
C ASP A 250 2.41 19.27 -17.07
N LEU A 251 1.66 20.35 -16.82
CA LEU A 251 1.35 20.79 -15.46
C LEU A 251 0.51 19.74 -14.72
N GLY A 252 -0.53 19.19 -15.34
CA GLY A 252 -1.36 18.15 -14.73
C GLY A 252 -0.57 16.88 -14.43
N LYS A 253 0.33 16.48 -15.34
CA LYS A 253 1.28 15.38 -15.10
C LYS A 253 2.14 15.66 -13.86
N GLN A 254 2.72 16.86 -13.75
CA GLN A 254 3.57 17.23 -12.61
C GLN A 254 2.78 17.31 -11.30
N VAL A 255 1.60 17.95 -11.29
CA VAL A 255 0.71 18.06 -10.13
C VAL A 255 0.37 16.66 -9.60
N VAL A 256 -0.12 15.76 -10.45
CA VAL A 256 -0.45 14.37 -10.06
C VAL A 256 0.77 13.68 -9.46
N LEU A 257 1.94 13.71 -10.09
CA LEU A 257 3.08 12.96 -9.55
C LEU A 257 3.67 13.59 -8.27
N THR A 258 3.50 14.90 -8.07
CA THR A 258 3.81 15.59 -6.81
C THR A 258 2.79 15.23 -5.71
N HIS A 259 1.49 15.16 -6.04
CA HIS A 259 0.43 14.66 -5.15
C HIS A 259 0.73 13.22 -4.68
N GLU A 260 1.02 12.30 -5.59
CA GLU A 260 1.39 10.91 -5.26
C GLU A 260 2.67 10.82 -4.40
N THR A 261 3.69 11.61 -4.74
CA THR A 261 4.92 11.69 -3.96
C THR A 261 4.67 12.23 -2.55
N THR A 262 3.63 13.07 -2.38
CA THR A 262 3.22 13.59 -1.07
C THR A 262 2.66 12.50 -0.18
N HIS A 263 1.79 11.62 -0.71
CA HIS A 263 1.28 10.46 0.03
C HIS A 263 2.39 9.53 0.53
N VAL A 264 3.45 9.30 -0.26
CA VAL A 264 4.64 8.53 0.17
C VAL A 264 5.40 9.24 1.31
N ALA A 265 5.43 10.57 1.31
CA ALA A 265 6.14 11.36 2.33
C ALA A 265 5.35 11.50 3.63
N THR A 266 4.03 11.70 3.56
CA THR A 266 3.15 11.85 4.73
C THR A 266 2.87 10.53 5.43
N ARG A 267 3.03 9.40 4.74
CA ARG A 267 2.49 8.08 5.13
C ARG A 267 2.68 7.66 6.59
N ALA A 268 3.82 7.96 7.20
CA ALA A 268 4.07 7.61 8.61
C ALA A 268 3.03 8.22 9.58
N HIS A 269 2.36 9.30 9.15
CA HIS A 269 1.30 10.02 9.85
C HIS A 269 -0.05 9.97 9.10
N THR A 270 -0.24 9.06 8.15
CA THR A 270 -1.53 8.85 7.45
C THR A 270 -2.20 7.61 8.02
N THR A 271 -3.22 7.79 8.85
CA THR A 271 -3.86 6.70 9.61
C THR A 271 -5.39 6.75 9.48
N ALA A 272 -6.09 5.78 10.08
CA ALA A 272 -7.55 5.81 10.17
C ALA A 272 -8.11 7.07 10.89
N ALA A 273 -7.28 7.85 11.58
CA ALA A 273 -7.68 9.14 12.15
C ALA A 273 -7.63 10.29 11.14
N THR A 274 -6.81 10.20 10.09
CA THR A 274 -6.76 11.16 8.99
C THR A 274 -8.05 11.08 8.15
N PRO A 275 -8.81 12.18 7.96
CA PRO A 275 -9.94 12.24 7.04
C PRO A 275 -9.48 12.53 5.61
N LEU A 276 -10.26 12.13 4.60
CA LEU A 276 -9.82 12.25 3.20
C LEU A 276 -9.67 13.72 2.75
N TRP A 277 -10.49 14.64 3.26
CA TRP A 277 -10.31 16.08 2.96
C TRP A 277 -8.93 16.62 3.36
N LEU A 278 -8.28 16.00 4.36
CA LEU A 278 -6.94 16.37 4.82
C LEU A 278 -5.84 15.60 4.09
N SER A 279 -6.05 14.33 3.73
CA SER A 279 -5.08 13.57 2.92
C SER A 279 -4.99 14.15 1.51
N GLU A 280 -6.10 14.13 0.77
CA GLU A 280 -6.17 14.65 -0.61
C GLU A 280 -5.90 16.15 -0.65
N GLY A 281 -6.47 16.91 0.30
CA GLY A 281 -6.31 18.36 0.35
C GLY A 281 -4.88 18.80 0.62
N TYR A 282 -4.10 18.03 1.38
CA TYR A 282 -2.67 18.29 1.56
C TYR A 282 -1.86 17.86 0.34
N ALA A 283 -2.14 16.69 -0.24
CA ALA A 283 -1.48 16.20 -1.45
C ALA A 283 -1.69 17.14 -2.65
N ASP A 284 -2.89 17.69 -2.84
CA ASP A 284 -3.16 18.74 -3.83
C ASP A 284 -2.50 20.08 -3.46
N TRP A 285 -2.41 20.43 -2.17
CA TRP A 285 -1.78 21.68 -1.75
C TRP A 285 -0.29 21.68 -2.06
N VAL A 286 0.40 20.55 -1.84
CA VAL A 286 1.78 20.34 -2.30
C VAL A 286 1.85 20.18 -3.83
N GLY A 287 0.90 19.47 -4.44
CA GLY A 287 0.82 19.26 -5.89
C GLY A 287 0.76 20.57 -6.69
N TYR A 288 0.02 21.56 -6.21
CA TYR A 288 -0.09 22.90 -6.79
C TYR A 288 0.92 23.93 -6.23
N ARG A 289 1.80 23.55 -5.29
CA ARG A 289 2.86 24.42 -4.75
C ARG A 289 3.73 24.98 -5.88
N GLY A 290 4.01 26.29 -5.86
CA GLY A 290 4.82 26.96 -6.88
C GLY A 290 4.24 27.03 -8.30
N SER A 291 3.07 26.42 -8.57
CA SER A 291 2.49 26.30 -9.92
C SER A 291 2.01 27.63 -10.56
N GLY A 292 1.99 28.72 -9.80
CA GLY A 292 1.46 30.03 -10.23
C GLY A 292 -0.06 30.08 -10.42
N ARG A 293 -0.80 29.01 -10.11
CA ARG A 293 -2.26 28.94 -10.32
C ARG A 293 -3.05 29.71 -9.27
N THR A 294 -4.08 30.42 -9.71
CA THR A 294 -5.03 31.10 -8.83
C THR A 294 -6.01 30.12 -8.20
N ALA A 295 -6.71 30.52 -7.13
CA ALA A 295 -7.72 29.67 -6.50
C ALA A 295 -8.82 29.23 -7.50
N ALA A 296 -9.32 30.17 -8.31
CA ALA A 296 -10.25 29.92 -9.42
C ALA A 296 -9.75 28.88 -10.44
N GLN A 297 -8.45 28.80 -10.71
CA GLN A 297 -7.86 27.87 -11.68
C GLN A 297 -7.62 26.46 -11.14
N VAL A 298 -7.57 26.30 -9.82
CA VAL A 298 -7.42 24.99 -9.15
C VAL A 298 -8.76 24.47 -8.66
N ALA A 299 -9.66 25.37 -8.26
CA ALA A 299 -10.99 25.05 -7.73
C ALA A 299 -12.15 25.60 -8.60
N PRO A 300 -12.27 25.19 -9.88
CA PRO A 300 -13.30 25.69 -10.80
C PRO A 300 -14.72 25.23 -10.45
N GLU A 301 -14.92 24.03 -9.90
CA GLU A 301 -16.27 23.53 -9.58
C GLU A 301 -16.81 24.14 -8.29
N LEU A 302 -15.95 24.43 -7.31
CA LEU A 302 -16.27 25.26 -6.15
C LEU A 302 -16.42 26.73 -6.53
N GLN A 303 -15.62 27.27 -7.46
CA GLN A 303 -15.86 28.62 -7.98
C GLN A 303 -17.27 28.72 -8.57
N ARG A 304 -17.68 27.77 -9.40
CA ARG A 304 -19.04 27.75 -9.96
C ARG A 304 -20.08 27.68 -8.84
N ALA A 305 -19.94 26.78 -7.88
CA ALA A 305 -20.84 26.68 -6.73
C ALA A 305 -20.90 27.97 -5.86
N VAL A 306 -19.79 28.70 -5.71
CA VAL A 306 -19.75 29.99 -5.01
C VAL A 306 -20.50 31.07 -5.81
N LEU A 307 -20.20 31.22 -7.10
CA LEU A 307 -20.80 32.23 -7.98
C LEU A 307 -22.30 32.00 -8.20
N ASP A 308 -22.73 30.74 -8.30
CA ASP A 308 -24.13 30.33 -8.41
C ASP A 308 -24.91 30.52 -7.08
N GLY A 309 -24.28 31.01 -6.00
CA GLY A 309 -24.91 31.25 -4.70
C GLY A 309 -25.09 30.01 -3.82
N HIS A 310 -24.46 28.88 -4.18
CA HIS A 310 -24.58 27.58 -3.52
C HIS A 310 -23.25 27.08 -2.87
N PRO A 311 -22.49 27.90 -2.12
CA PRO A 311 -21.22 27.48 -1.53
C PRO A 311 -21.43 26.41 -0.44
N PRO A 312 -20.54 25.39 -0.32
CA PRO A 312 -20.69 24.30 0.64
C PRO A 312 -20.99 24.73 2.08
N ALA A 313 -21.80 23.93 2.76
CA ALA A 313 -22.24 24.19 4.14
C ALA A 313 -21.21 23.79 5.21
N ALA A 314 -20.39 22.79 4.90
CA ALA A 314 -19.35 22.20 5.76
C ALA A 314 -18.20 21.66 4.88
N LEU A 315 -17.10 21.23 5.53
CA LEU A 315 -16.00 20.52 4.87
C LEU A 315 -16.48 19.21 4.21
N PRO A 316 -15.81 18.73 3.15
CA PRO A 316 -16.08 17.42 2.56
C PRO A 316 -15.91 16.28 3.57
N ALA A 317 -16.82 15.30 3.52
CA ALA A 317 -16.72 14.06 4.27
C ALA A 317 -16.07 12.96 3.41
N ASP A 318 -15.51 11.91 4.03
CA ASP A 318 -14.86 10.81 3.29
C ASP A 318 -15.76 10.18 2.20
N GLY A 319 -17.09 10.17 2.41
CA GLY A 319 -18.06 9.68 1.42
C GLY A 319 -18.22 10.56 0.17
N ASP A 320 -17.72 11.79 0.17
CA ASP A 320 -17.68 12.66 -1.01
C ASP A 320 -16.53 12.32 -1.97
N PHE A 321 -15.53 11.57 -1.50
CA PHE A 321 -14.37 11.10 -2.28
C PHE A 321 -14.64 9.78 -3.04
N GLY A 322 -15.87 9.26 -2.98
CA GLY A 322 -16.26 8.03 -3.67
C GLY A 322 -16.45 8.24 -5.17
N PHE A 323 -15.73 7.45 -5.99
CA PHE A 323 -15.81 7.46 -7.46
C PHE A 323 -17.17 6.99 -8.05
N THR A 324 -18.20 6.77 -7.22
CA THR A 324 -19.50 6.21 -7.61
C THR A 324 -20.55 7.28 -7.92
N GLY A 325 -20.42 7.94 -9.08
CA GLY A 325 -21.57 8.48 -9.81
C GLY A 325 -21.64 10.00 -10.05
N ASP A 326 -20.97 10.85 -9.26
CA ASP A 326 -20.93 12.30 -9.49
C ASP A 326 -19.49 12.82 -9.47
N ALA A 327 -18.93 13.00 -10.67
CA ALA A 327 -17.57 13.53 -10.85
C ALA A 327 -17.44 15.01 -10.45
N ALA A 328 -18.53 15.79 -10.45
CA ALA A 328 -18.50 17.19 -10.04
C ALA A 328 -18.56 17.31 -8.50
N ARG A 329 -19.27 16.41 -7.81
CA ARG A 329 -19.18 16.26 -6.35
C ARG A 329 -17.77 15.83 -5.93
N LEU A 330 -17.20 14.85 -6.63
CA LEU A 330 -15.84 14.40 -6.41
C LEU A 330 -14.83 15.55 -6.57
N ALA A 331 -14.90 16.31 -7.67
CA ALA A 331 -14.07 17.50 -7.87
C ALA A 331 -14.22 18.50 -6.71
N ARG A 332 -15.45 18.88 -6.35
CA ARG A 332 -15.71 19.79 -5.21
C ARG A 332 -15.20 19.26 -3.86
N ALA A 333 -15.02 17.94 -3.70
CA ALA A 333 -14.44 17.34 -2.50
C ALA A 333 -12.91 17.56 -2.43
N TYR A 334 -12.19 17.25 -3.51
CA TYR A 334 -10.74 17.51 -3.62
C TYR A 334 -10.46 19.02 -3.53
N GLU A 335 -11.14 19.84 -4.34
CA GLU A 335 -11.05 21.30 -4.30
C GLU A 335 -11.37 21.88 -2.92
N GLY A 336 -12.30 21.25 -2.18
CA GLY A 336 -12.70 21.67 -0.83
C GLY A 336 -11.65 21.36 0.23
N GLY A 337 -11.05 20.17 0.16
CA GLY A 337 -9.89 19.78 0.97
C GLY A 337 -8.68 20.67 0.68
N TRP A 338 -8.41 20.95 -0.60
CA TRP A 338 -7.36 21.87 -1.04
C TRP A 338 -7.57 23.28 -0.47
N MET A 339 -8.78 23.83 -0.59
CA MET A 339 -9.12 25.13 -0.01
C MET A 339 -9.05 25.15 1.53
N ALA A 340 -9.25 24.02 2.21
CA ALA A 340 -9.07 23.90 3.66
C ALA A 340 -7.58 23.88 4.05
N CYS A 341 -6.76 23.06 3.38
CA CYS A 341 -5.32 23.00 3.65
C CYS A 341 -4.63 24.32 3.28
N ARG A 342 -5.02 24.93 2.15
CA ARG A 342 -4.60 26.28 1.78
C ARG A 342 -5.02 27.35 2.78
N LEU A 343 -6.24 27.30 3.35
CA LEU A 343 -6.61 28.22 4.44
C LEU A 343 -5.68 28.06 5.64
N ILE A 344 -5.30 26.84 6.01
CA ILE A 344 -4.38 26.61 7.13
C ILE A 344 -3.00 27.23 6.82
N ALA A 345 -2.45 26.95 5.62
CA ALA A 345 -1.18 27.54 5.18
C ALA A 345 -1.22 29.08 5.10
N ASP A 346 -2.20 29.67 4.42
CA ASP A 346 -2.32 31.12 4.20
C ASP A 346 -2.57 31.91 5.51
N ARG A 347 -3.03 31.26 6.60
CA ARG A 347 -3.42 31.93 7.86
C ARG A 347 -2.58 31.57 9.09
N TRP A 348 -2.08 30.34 9.20
CA TRP A 348 -1.24 29.88 10.34
C TRP A 348 0.19 29.50 9.90
N GLY A 349 0.47 29.46 8.60
CA GLY A 349 1.76 29.08 8.05
C GLY A 349 1.88 27.57 7.76
N GLU A 350 2.76 27.23 6.83
CA GLU A 350 2.95 25.89 6.29
C GLU A 350 3.40 24.88 7.36
N VAL A 351 4.27 25.32 8.28
CA VAL A 351 4.66 24.53 9.45
C VAL A 351 3.45 24.12 10.29
N ARG A 352 2.46 25.01 10.48
CA ARG A 352 1.24 24.69 11.22
C ARG A 352 0.27 23.79 10.47
N LEU A 353 0.28 23.79 9.13
CA LEU A 353 -0.42 22.78 8.34
C LEU A 353 0.22 21.40 8.53
N ASN A 354 1.56 21.32 8.54
CA ASN A 354 2.27 20.07 8.78
C ASN A 354 2.06 19.55 10.22
N ASP A 355 2.18 20.42 11.23
CA ASP A 355 1.87 20.10 12.63
C ASP A 355 0.43 19.57 12.77
N PHE A 356 -0.52 20.21 12.08
CA PHE A 356 -1.93 19.83 12.10
C PHE A 356 -2.16 18.45 11.45
N TYR A 357 -1.55 18.18 10.29
CA TYR A 357 -1.61 16.86 9.65
C TYR A 357 -1.08 15.76 10.59
N ARG A 358 0.10 15.97 11.19
CA ARG A 358 0.70 15.02 12.15
C ARG A 358 -0.19 14.83 13.38
N ALA A 359 -0.70 15.90 13.98
CA ALA A 359 -1.58 15.84 15.15
C ALA A 359 -2.91 15.10 14.90
N VAL A 360 -3.47 15.19 13.68
CA VAL A 360 -4.64 14.38 13.29
C VAL A 360 -4.24 12.93 13.04
N GLY A 361 -3.13 12.68 12.36
CA GLY A 361 -2.63 11.35 12.01
C GLY A 361 -2.22 10.48 13.20
N ASP A 362 -1.50 11.08 14.15
CA ASP A 362 -0.97 10.43 15.35
C ASP A 362 -2.07 10.16 16.40
N HIS A 363 -3.29 10.70 16.21
CA HIS A 363 -4.42 10.49 17.10
C HIS A 363 -4.96 9.05 16.97
N GLY A 364 -5.12 8.34 18.09
CA GLY A 364 -5.40 6.88 18.09
C GLY A 364 -6.78 6.42 17.56
N LYS A 365 -7.62 7.32 17.04
CA LYS A 365 -8.96 7.02 16.45
C LYS A 365 -9.49 8.23 15.68
N ARG A 366 -10.43 8.03 14.73
CA ARG A 366 -11.06 9.14 13.99
C ARG A 366 -11.84 10.13 14.87
N ALA A 367 -12.62 9.63 15.83
CA ALA A 367 -13.47 10.47 16.67
C ALA A 367 -12.63 11.38 17.59
N GLY A 368 -12.73 12.70 17.38
CA GLY A 368 -12.01 13.74 18.11
C GLY A 368 -10.68 14.19 17.49
N ALA A 369 -10.14 13.51 16.46
CA ALA A 369 -8.81 13.79 15.92
C ALA A 369 -8.67 15.22 15.37
N VAL A 370 -9.58 15.61 14.47
CA VAL A 370 -9.64 16.97 13.88
C VAL A 370 -9.95 18.02 14.94
N GLU A 371 -10.84 17.74 15.89
CA GLU A 371 -11.20 18.67 16.97
C GLU A 371 -10.01 18.97 17.88
N GLY A 372 -9.26 17.93 18.28
CA GLY A 372 -8.02 18.05 19.05
C GLY A 372 -6.98 18.88 18.31
N ALA A 373 -6.67 18.54 17.06
CA ALA A 373 -5.68 19.27 16.27
C ALA A 373 -6.10 20.74 15.99
N LEU A 374 -7.38 21.03 15.75
CA LEU A 374 -7.88 22.39 15.58
C LEU A 374 -7.70 23.22 16.87
N ARG A 375 -7.96 22.62 18.03
CA ARG A 375 -7.79 23.24 19.34
C ARG A 375 -6.32 23.46 19.69
N ASP A 376 -5.53 22.39 19.62
CA ASP A 376 -4.17 22.32 20.19
C ASP A 376 -3.08 22.84 19.25
N VAL A 377 -3.27 22.78 17.93
CA VAL A 377 -2.32 23.32 16.93
C VAL A 377 -2.75 24.69 16.41
N LEU A 378 -4.04 24.89 16.13
CA LEU A 378 -4.55 26.09 15.44
C LEU A 378 -5.35 27.08 16.33
N GLY A 379 -5.62 26.76 17.60
CA GLY A 379 -6.34 27.67 18.52
C GLY A 379 -7.79 27.97 18.10
N THR A 380 -8.48 26.99 17.51
CA THR A 380 -9.82 27.15 16.95
C THR A 380 -10.71 25.93 17.23
N THR A 381 -12.01 26.04 16.90
CA THR A 381 -12.99 24.95 17.02
C THR A 381 -13.45 24.51 15.62
N PRO A 382 -14.10 23.34 15.45
CA PRO A 382 -14.64 22.90 14.17
C PRO A 382 -15.61 23.90 13.53
N GLU A 383 -16.46 24.55 14.33
CA GLU A 383 -17.47 25.51 13.88
C GLU A 383 -16.78 26.81 13.41
N LYS A 384 -15.82 27.30 14.22
CA LYS A 384 -15.04 28.51 13.92
C LYS A 384 -14.14 28.31 12.70
N PHE A 385 -13.53 27.13 12.54
CA PHE A 385 -12.76 26.78 11.35
C PHE A 385 -13.66 26.67 10.10
N THR A 386 -14.80 25.97 10.20
CA THR A 386 -15.76 25.84 9.10
C THR A 386 -16.31 27.20 8.66
N GLY A 387 -16.64 28.09 9.61
CA GLY A 387 -17.04 29.47 9.31
C GLY A 387 -15.95 30.27 8.59
N GLN A 388 -14.70 30.13 9.02
CA GLN A 388 -13.55 30.76 8.34
C GLN A 388 -13.32 30.21 6.93
N TRP A 389 -13.42 28.89 6.73
CA TRP A 389 -13.34 28.24 5.42
C TRP A 389 -14.44 28.70 4.47
N ARG A 390 -15.70 28.79 4.93
CA ARG A 390 -16.82 29.30 4.11
C ARG A 390 -16.67 30.78 3.73
N THR A 391 -16.05 31.61 4.58
CA THR A 391 -15.69 32.98 4.21
C THR A 391 -14.52 33.00 3.22
N TYR A 392 -13.51 32.17 3.45
CA TYR A 392 -12.32 32.06 2.60
C TYR A 392 -12.65 31.57 1.18
N LEU A 393 -13.58 30.62 1.03
CA LEU A 393 -14.11 30.20 -0.29
C LEU A 393 -14.64 31.39 -1.09
N ARG A 394 -15.53 32.20 -0.50
CA ARG A 394 -16.07 33.42 -1.14
C ARG A 394 -14.93 34.38 -1.52
N THR A 395 -14.15 34.82 -0.53
CA THR A 395 -13.04 35.77 -0.71
C THR A 395 -11.97 35.34 -1.73
N ARG A 396 -11.86 34.04 -2.07
CA ARG A 396 -10.91 33.52 -3.06
C ARG A 396 -11.52 33.14 -4.41
N LEU A 397 -12.84 32.95 -4.52
CA LEU A 397 -13.50 32.37 -5.69
C LEU A 397 -14.65 33.22 -6.27
N GLY A 398 -15.31 34.05 -5.45
CA GLY A 398 -16.45 34.90 -5.80
C GLY A 398 -16.99 35.69 -4.60
#